data_AF-A0A4P5QR12-F1
#
_entry.id   AF-A0A4P5QR12-F1
#
_cell.length_a   1.000
_cell.length_b   1.000
_cell.length_c   1.000
_cell.angle_alpha   90.00
_cell.angle_beta   90.00
_cell.angle_gamma   90.00
#
_symmetry.space_group_name_H-M   'P 1'
#
loop_
_entity.id
_entity.type
_entity.pdbx_description
1 polymer ?
#
loop_
_entity_poly.entity_id
_entity_poly.type
_entity_poly.pdbx_seq_one_letter_code
_entity_poly.pdbx_strand_id
1 'polypeptide(L)'
;MSFSPERCPLCGQPNDCARAAQPDSKGACWCVKETFPPELCARVPEKARRCACICQRCLAEAQREKQSHASAGKAFEKAGTRSGLHGFSG
;
A
#
# COMPACT_ATOMS: atom_id res chain seq x y z
N MET A 1 -21.64 1.29 -15.51
CA MET A 1 -21.09 0.30 -14.57
C MET A 1 -21.22 0.85 -13.16
N SER A 2 -21.99 0.19 -12.29
CA SER A 2 -22.05 0.51 -10.86
C SER A 2 -20.99 -0.30 -10.12
N PHE A 3 -20.22 0.34 -9.23
CA PHE A 3 -19.31 -0.35 -8.32
C PHE A 3 -20.04 -0.66 -7.02
N SER A 4 -19.99 -1.91 -6.57
CA SER A 4 -20.54 -2.31 -5.28
C SER A 4 -19.64 -1.80 -4.14
N PRO A 5 -20.16 -1.03 -3.18
CA PRO A 5 -19.36 -0.51 -2.07
C PRO A 5 -18.81 -1.63 -1.18
N GLU A 6 -19.49 -2.79 -1.10
CA GLU A 6 -19.04 -3.95 -0.33
C GLU A 6 -17.99 -4.83 -1.05
N ARG A 7 -17.66 -4.53 -2.32
CA ARG A 7 -16.71 -5.33 -3.10
C ARG A 7 -15.43 -4.57 -3.37
N CYS A 8 -14.31 -5.28 -3.28
CA CYS A 8 -13.00 -4.76 -3.63
C CYS A 8 -12.96 -4.40 -5.12
N PRO A 9 -12.58 -3.17 -5.49
CA PRO A 9 -12.53 -2.74 -6.89
C PRO A 9 -11.37 -3.36 -7.67
N LEU A 10 -10.44 -4.04 -7.01
CA LEU A 10 -9.27 -4.68 -7.63
C LEU A 10 -9.50 -6.16 -7.95
N CYS A 11 -10.21 -6.89 -7.09
CA CYS A 11 -10.38 -8.34 -7.21
C CYS A 11 -11.85 -8.81 -7.20
N GLY A 12 -12.79 -7.90 -6.99
CA GLY A 12 -14.24 -8.18 -6.97
C GLY A 12 -14.73 -8.94 -5.74
N GLN A 13 -13.86 -9.39 -4.84
CA GLN A 13 -14.22 -10.11 -3.60
C GLN A 13 -14.75 -9.15 -2.53
N PRO A 14 -15.44 -9.62 -1.47
CA PRO A 14 -15.84 -8.80 -0.34
C PRO A 14 -14.65 -8.01 0.24
N ASN A 15 -14.89 -6.74 0.60
CA ASN A 15 -13.87 -5.90 1.22
C ASN A 15 -13.92 -5.83 2.74
N ASP A 16 -14.99 -6.37 3.35
CA ASP A 16 -15.25 -6.38 4.79
C ASP A 16 -15.09 -5.00 5.45
N CYS A 17 -15.31 -3.93 4.68
CA CYS A 17 -15.20 -2.57 5.18
C CYS A 17 -16.54 -2.13 5.77
N ALA A 18 -16.61 -2.06 7.10
CA ALA A 18 -17.79 -1.60 7.82
C ALA A 18 -18.25 -0.19 7.38
N ARG A 19 -17.31 0.69 7.01
CA ARG A 19 -17.62 2.05 6.55
C ARG A 19 -18.19 2.11 5.13
N ALA A 20 -17.84 1.13 4.29
CA ALA A 20 -18.38 1.04 2.93
C ALA A 20 -19.77 0.39 2.94
N ALA A 21 -19.97 -0.60 3.82
CA ALA A 21 -21.28 -1.23 4.02
C ALA A 21 -22.27 -0.32 4.76
N GLN A 22 -21.78 0.48 5.71
CA GLN A 22 -22.58 1.39 6.53
C GLN A 22 -21.83 2.73 6.72
N PRO A 23 -22.08 3.72 5.86
CA PRO A 23 -21.39 5.02 5.89
C PRO A 23 -21.50 5.74 7.24
N ASP A 24 -22.61 5.57 7.94
CA ASP A 24 -22.90 6.16 9.24
C ASP A 24 -22.30 5.39 10.42
N SER A 25 -21.68 4.23 10.17
CA SER A 25 -21.06 3.43 11.21
C SER A 25 -19.84 4.14 11.78
N LYS A 26 -19.96 4.56 13.05
CA LYS A 26 -18.87 5.15 13.83
C LYS A 26 -17.88 4.10 14.37
N GLY A 27 -18.09 2.82 14.06
CA GLY A 27 -17.24 1.73 14.51
C GLY A 27 -15.83 1.77 13.92
N ALA A 28 -14.85 1.25 14.68
CA ALA A 28 -13.51 1.05 14.17
C ALA A 28 -13.53 -0.06 13.10
N CYS A 29 -13.28 0.30 11.84
CA CYS A 29 -13.07 -0.66 10.76
C CYS A 29 -11.61 -1.11 10.75
N TRP A 30 -11.35 -2.36 10.36
CA TRP A 30 -10.00 -2.90 10.21
C TRP A 30 -9.12 -1.98 9.33
N CYS A 31 -9.70 -1.41 8.27
CA CYS A 31 -8.97 -0.61 7.30
C CYS A 31 -8.39 0.69 7.87
N VAL A 32 -8.87 1.14 9.04
CA VAL A 32 -8.36 2.35 9.72
C VAL A 32 -7.02 2.09 10.40
N LYS A 33 -6.75 0.83 10.77
CA LYS A 33 -5.50 0.42 11.43
C LYS A 33 -4.39 0.06 10.45
N GLU A 34 -4.73 0.00 9.16
CA GLU A 34 -3.85 -0.45 8.10
C GLU A 34 -3.28 0.72 7.29
N THR A 35 -2.08 0.52 6.74
CA THR A 35 -1.45 1.49 5.83
C THR A 35 -1.48 0.98 4.40
N PHE A 36 -2.16 1.73 3.52
CA PHE A 36 -2.28 1.40 2.10
C PHE A 36 -1.11 1.99 1.30
N PRO A 37 -0.32 1.17 0.59
CA PRO A 37 0.73 1.68 -0.28
C PRO A 37 0.15 2.57 -1.40
N PRO A 38 0.80 3.69 -1.76
CA PRO A 38 0.31 4.56 -2.82
C PRO A 38 0.23 3.85 -4.18
N GLU A 39 1.12 2.88 -4.44
CA GLU A 39 1.12 2.05 -5.64
C GLU A 39 -0.13 1.18 -5.74
N LEU A 40 -0.62 0.68 -4.60
CA LEU A 40 -1.87 -0.06 -4.51
C LEU A 40 -3.08 0.85 -4.79
N CYS A 41 -3.10 2.04 -4.21
CA CYS A 41 -4.15 3.03 -4.45
C CYS A 41 -4.19 3.49 -5.91
N ALA A 42 -3.04 3.56 -6.60
CA ALA A 42 -2.95 3.91 -8.01
C ALA A 42 -3.64 2.88 -8.93
N ARG A 43 -3.67 1.60 -8.53
CA ARG A 43 -4.37 0.52 -9.26
C ARG A 43 -5.89 0.64 -9.22
N VAL A 44 -6.45 1.45 -8.31
CA VAL A 44 -7.90 1.62 -8.20
C VAL A 44 -8.42 2.47 -9.36
N PRO A 45 -9.39 1.96 -10.16
CA PRO A 45 -10.02 2.73 -11.23
C PRO A 45 -10.61 4.03 -10.69
N GLU A 46 -10.48 5.13 -11.43
CA GLU A 46 -10.92 6.46 -10.97
C GLU A 46 -12.39 6.47 -10.54
N LYS A 47 -13.25 5.78 -11.30
CA LYS A 47 -14.69 5.64 -11.03
C LYS A 47 -15.01 4.83 -9.77
N ALA A 48 -14.06 4.07 -9.24
CA ALA A 48 -14.22 3.29 -8.02
C ALA A 48 -13.58 3.98 -6.79
N ARG A 49 -12.77 5.03 -7.01
CA ARG A 49 -12.14 5.79 -5.93
C ARG A 49 -13.22 6.49 -5.12
N ARG A 50 -13.12 6.40 -3.80
CA ARG A 50 -14.12 6.91 -2.85
C ARG A 50 -15.53 6.26 -2.96
N CYS A 51 -15.69 5.23 -3.79
CA CYS A 51 -16.94 4.46 -3.90
C CYS A 51 -16.84 3.08 -3.25
N ALA A 52 -15.69 2.42 -3.33
CA ALA A 52 -15.47 1.09 -2.75
C ALA A 52 -14.09 1.00 -2.08
N CYS A 53 -13.99 0.18 -1.03
CA CYS A 53 -12.72 -0.05 -0.32
C CYS A 53 -11.97 -1.26 -0.85
N ILE A 54 -10.64 -1.23 -0.73
CA ILE A 54 -9.75 -2.35 -1.05
C ILE A 54 -9.83 -3.39 0.09
N CYS A 55 -9.84 -4.68 -0.24
CA CYS A 55 -9.86 -5.77 0.75
C CYS A 55 -8.49 -6.05 1.39
N GLN A 56 -8.48 -6.73 2.54
CA GLN A 56 -7.27 -7.14 3.25
C GLN A 56 -6.33 -7.99 2.38
N ARG A 57 -6.88 -8.85 1.50
CA ARG A 57 -6.07 -9.70 0.63
C ARG A 57 -5.20 -8.88 -0.33
N CYS A 58 -5.82 -7.95 -1.06
CA CYS A 58 -5.10 -7.10 -2.00
C CYS A 58 -4.11 -6.17 -1.29
N LEU A 59 -4.44 -5.73 -0.07
CA LEU A 59 -3.50 -4.99 0.77
C LEU A 59 -2.27 -5.84 1.13
N ALA A 60 -2.47 -7.06 1.63
CA ALA A 60 -1.39 -7.96 2.02
C ALA A 60 -0.48 -8.34 0.83
N GLU A 61 -1.07 -8.56 -0.35
CA GLU A 61 -0.33 -8.80 -1.60
C GLU A 61 0.56 -7.60 -1.95
N ALA A 62 0.02 -6.39 -1.95
CA ALA A 62 0.80 -5.18 -2.25
C ALA A 62 1.88 -4.86 -1.21
N GLN A 63 1.63 -5.17 0.07
CA GLN A 63 2.63 -5.03 1.12
C GLN A 63 3.81 -5.99 0.88
N ARG A 64 3.56 -7.22 0.42
CA ARG A 64 4.61 -8.19 0.06
C ARG A 64 5.42 -7.74 -1.15
N GLU A 65 4.74 -7.21 -2.18
CA GLU A 65 5.39 -6.59 -3.34
C GLU A 65 6.32 -5.45 -2.90
N LYS A 66 5.84 -4.54 -2.05
CA LYS A 66 6.65 -3.42 -1.52
C LYS A 66 7.88 -3.88 -0.73
N GLN A 67 7.76 -4.96 0.04
CA GLN A 67 8.86 -5.55 0.80
C GLN A 67 9.95 -6.14 -0.11
N SER A 68 9.56 -6.81 -1.20
CA SER A 68 10.51 -7.37 -2.16
C SER A 68 11.32 -6.29 -2.90
N HIS A 69 10.69 -5.17 -3.23
CA HIS A 69 11.39 -4.02 -3.84
C HIS A 69 12.25 -3.23 -2.83
N ALA A 70 11.82 -3.11 -1.57
CA ALA A 70 12.59 -2.43 -0.53
C ALA A 70 13.87 -3.18 -0.14
N SER A 71 13.83 -4.52 -0.14
CA SER A 71 15.00 -5.37 0.15
C SER A 71 16.07 -5.31 -0.94
N ALA A 72 15.68 -5.07 -2.20
CA ALA A 72 16.62 -4.87 -3.30
C ALA A 72 17.33 -3.50 -3.23
N GLY A 73 16.62 -2.44 -2.83
CA GLY A 73 17.18 -1.09 -2.74
C GLY A 73 18.17 -0.86 -1.59
N LYS A 74 18.05 -1.63 -0.49
CA LYS A 74 18.96 -1.52 0.67
C LYS A 74 20.36 -2.12 0.46
N ALA A 75 20.56 -2.93 -0.57
CA ALA A 75 21.86 -3.55 -0.84
C ALA A 75 22.90 -2.56 -1.41
N PHE A 76 22.46 -1.43 -2.00
CA PHE A 76 23.37 -0.51 -2.70
C PHE A 76 23.94 0.61 -1.82
N GLU A 77 23.26 0.99 -0.72
CA GLU A 77 23.71 2.08 0.16
C GLU A 77 24.91 1.69 1.06
N LYS A 78 25.11 0.38 1.32
CA LYS A 78 26.22 -0.09 2.18
C LYS A 78 27.59 -0.16 1.50
N ALA A 79 27.69 0.10 0.20
CA ALA A 79 28.96 0.02 -0.55
C ALA A 79 29.57 1.40 -0.90
N GLY A 80 28.97 2.50 -0.46
CA GLY A 80 29.31 3.85 -0.92
C GLY A 80 29.63 4.84 0.20
N THR A 81 30.51 4.53 1.16
CA THR A 81 31.06 5.57 2.04
C THR A 81 32.46 5.22 2.55
N ARG A 82 33.47 5.65 1.78
CA ARG A 82 34.45 6.70 2.15
C ARG A 82 35.73 6.54 1.33
N SER A 83 35.75 7.25 0.21
CA SER A 83 36.97 7.88 -0.27
C SER A 83 37.51 8.75 0.88
N GLY A 84 38.67 8.38 1.40
CA GLY A 84 39.41 9.10 2.44
C GLY A 84 40.84 9.29 1.97
N LEU A 85 41.01 10.17 0.99
CA LEU A 85 42.30 10.78 0.66
C LEU A 85 42.77 11.58 1.89
N HIS A 86 43.70 11.02 2.66
CA HIS A 86 44.59 11.81 3.49
C HIS A 86 46.01 11.55 3.03
N GLY A 87 46.42 12.32 2.02
CA GLY A 87 47.82 12.62 1.83
C GLY A 87 48.28 13.50 2.99
N PHE A 88 49.26 13.02 3.75
CA PHE A 88 50.15 13.89 4.52
C PHE A 88 51.57 13.46 4.18
N SER A 89 52.15 14.17 3.22
CA SER A 89 53.57 14.13 2.88
C SER A 89 54.36 14.95 3.91
N GLY A 90 55.58 14.49 4.22
CA GLY A 90 56.69 15.35 4.66
C GLY A 90 56.85 15.49 6.15
#